data_AF-A0A1V5NCK0-F1
#
_entry.id   AF-A0A1V5NCK0-F1
#
_cell.length_a   1.000
_cell.length_b   1.000
_cell.length_c   1.000
_cell.angle_alpha   90.00
_cell.angle_beta   90.00
_cell.angle_gamma   90.00
#
_symmetry.space_group_name_H-M   'P 1'
#
loop_
_entity.id
_entity.type
_entity.pdbx_description
1 polymer ?
#
loop_
_entity_poly.entity_id
_entity_poly.type
_entity_poly.pdbx_seq_one_letter_code
_entity_poly.pdbx_strand_id
1 'polypeptide(L)' 'MVHNRSGMPWMIVECKASHVVLTEEAFYQAASYHLKLNVSYLIITNGLQHYCCKFENGTFAFVEGFPAFNS' A
#
# COMPACT_ATOMS: atom_id res chain seq x y z
N MET A 1 4.36 6.38 6.50
CA MET A 1 3.18 7.07 5.91
C MET A 1 3.68 8.25 5.09
N VAL A 2 3.13 8.45 3.90
CA VAL A 2 3.51 9.50 2.96
C VAL A 2 2.31 10.43 2.78
N HIS A 3 2.56 11.74 2.83
CA HIS A 3 1.56 12.78 2.63
C HIS A 3 1.76 13.43 1.26
N ASN A 4 0.66 13.88 0.64
CA ASN A 4 0.74 14.72 -0.54
C ASN A 4 1.18 16.15 -0.17
N ARG A 5 1.32 17.01 -1.19
CA ARG A 5 1.74 18.41 -1.03
C ARG A 5 0.78 19.25 -0.18
N SER A 6 -0.47 18.82 -0.04
CA SER A 6 -1.48 19.46 0.83
C SER A 6 -1.43 18.94 2.28
N GLY A 7 -0.48 18.07 2.62
CA GLY A 7 -0.37 17.46 3.95
C GLY A 7 -1.38 16.32 4.19
N MET A 8 -2.15 15.92 3.18
CA MET A 8 -3.14 14.85 3.31
C MET A 8 -2.49 13.47 3.15
N PRO A 9 -2.95 12.45 3.90
CA PRO A 9 -2.56 11.06 3.71
C PRO A 9 -2.65 10.62 2.24
N TRP A 10 -1.54 10.19 1.65
CA TRP A 10 -1.50 9.75 0.25
C TRP A 10 -1.20 8.27 0.12
N MET A 11 -0.23 7.79 0.88
CA MET A 11 0.23 6.42 0.78
C MET A 11 0.71 5.87 2.12
N ILE A 12 0.40 4.60 2.37
CA ILE A 12 0.97 3.82 3.48
C ILE A 12 1.93 2.79 2.91
N VAL A 13 3.09 2.68 3.55
CA VAL A 13 4.07 1.64 3.26
C VAL A 13 4.28 0.86 4.55
N GLU A 14 3.94 -0.42 4.53
CA GLU A 14 4.15 -1.34 5.63
C GLU A 14 5.33 -2.25 5.33
N CYS A 15 6.34 -2.19 6.18
CA CYS A 15 7.56 -2.98 6.04
C CYS A 15 7.50 -4.22 6.95
N LYS A 16 7.84 -5.38 6.39
CA LYS A 16 8.02 -6.65 7.08
C LYS A 16 9.49 -7.06 7.03
N ALA A 17 9.88 -8.01 7.89
CA ALA A 17 11.22 -8.58 7.81
C ALA A 17 11.40 -9.37 6.50
N SER A 18 12.62 -9.41 5.96
CA SER A 18 12.92 -9.98 4.64
C SER A 18 12.59 -11.46 4.48
N HIS A 19 12.58 -12.22 5.57
CA HIS A 19 12.23 -13.65 5.58
C HIS A 19 10.71 -13.91 5.64
N VAL A 20 9.88 -12.86 5.79
CA VAL A 20 8.43 -12.99 5.80
C VAL A 20 7.94 -13.13 4.36
N VAL A 21 7.33 -14.27 4.03
CA VAL A 21 6.70 -14.48 2.73
C VAL A 21 5.46 -13.59 2.65
N LEU A 22 5.41 -12.75 1.62
CA LEU A 22 4.23 -11.94 1.34
C LEU A 22 3.28 -12.77 0.48
N THR A 23 2.11 -13.11 1.01
CA THR A 23 1.04 -13.75 0.25
C THR A 23 -0.07 -12.74 -0.03
N GLU A 24 -0.83 -12.98 -1.09
CA GLU A 24 -1.98 -12.14 -1.46
C GLU A 24 -3.05 -12.11 -0.34
N GLU A 25 -3.27 -13.24 0.35
CA GLU A 25 -4.18 -13.32 1.50
C GLU A 25 -3.69 -12.50 2.71
N ALA A 26 -2.39 -12.59 3.05
CA ALA A 26 -1.79 -11.78 4.11
C ALA A 26 -1.86 -10.29 3.75
N PHE A 27 -1.73 -9.95 2.46
CA PHE A 27 -1.94 -8.61 1.96
C PHE A 27 -3.38 -8.14 2.19
N TYR A 28 -4.39 -8.89 1.74
CA TYR A 28 -5.79 -8.49 1.90
C TYR A 28 -6.18 -8.36 3.37
N GLN A 29 -5.66 -9.24 4.23
CA GLN A 29 -5.83 -9.12 5.67
C GLN A 29 -5.27 -7.79 6.20
N ALA A 30 -4.02 -7.45 5.85
CA ALA A 30 -3.39 -6.19 6.27
C ALA A 30 -4.06 -4.95 5.64
N ALA A 31 -4.50 -5.04 4.39
CA ALA A 31 -5.18 -3.96 3.68
C ALA A 31 -6.53 -3.63 4.31
N SER A 32 -7.27 -4.63 4.79
CA SER A 32 -8.55 -4.45 5.44
C SER A 32 -8.47 -3.59 6.72
N TYR A 33 -7.35 -3.68 7.47
CA TYR A 33 -7.09 -2.83 8.62
C TYR A 33 -6.83 -1.37 8.22
N HIS A 34 -6.05 -1.17 7.16
CA HIS A 34 -5.64 0.15 6.70
C HIS A 34 -6.71 0.89 5.85
N LEU A 35 -7.77 0.19 5.39
CA LEU A 35 -8.93 0.78 4.69
C LEU A 35 -9.54 1.99 5.42
N LYS A 36 -9.43 2.05 6.75
CA LYS A 36 -9.97 3.16 7.55
C LYS A 36 -9.20 4.48 7.40
N LEU A 37 -8.03 4.46 6.75
CA LEU A 37 -7.09 5.59 6.75
C LEU A 37 -7.22 6.52 5.53
N ASN A 38 -8.22 6.31 4.65
CA ASN A 38 -8.50 7.18 3.50
C ASN A 38 -7.26 7.55 2.66
N VAL A 39 -6.41 6.56 2.35
CA VAL A 39 -5.21 6.74 1.51
C VAL A 39 -5.44 6.25 0.09
N SER A 40 -4.77 6.88 -0.87
CA SER A 40 -4.85 6.48 -2.28
C SER A 40 -4.06 5.20 -2.58
N TYR A 41 -2.98 4.95 -1.84
CA TYR A 41 -2.10 3.81 -2.06
C TYR A 41 -1.76 3.07 -0.77
N LEU A 42 -1.72 1.75 -0.86
CA LEU A 42 -1.21 0.86 0.17
C LEU A 42 -0.10 0.00 -0.43
N ILE A 43 1.04 -0.02 0.24
CA ILE A 43 2.20 -0.82 -0.15
C ILE A 43 2.60 -1.70 1.02
N ILE A 44 2.83 -2.98 0.74
CA ILE A 44 3.41 -3.92 1.70
C ILE A 44 4.68 -4.50 1.08
N THR A 45 5.76 -4.53 1.86
CA THR A 45 7.06 -4.99 1.38
C THR A 45 7.88 -5.72 2.43
N ASN A 46 8.68 -6.69 2.01
CA ASN A 46 9.73 -7.32 2.80
C ASN A 46 11.14 -6.98 2.24
N GLY A 47 11.23 -6.02 1.31
CA GLY A 47 12.47 -5.63 0.63
C GLY A 47 12.89 -6.52 -0.55
N LEU A 48 12.31 -7.72 -0.70
CA LEU A 48 12.54 -8.62 -1.85
C LEU A 48 11.33 -8.66 -2.78
N GLN A 49 10.14 -8.57 -2.19
CA GLN A 49 8.84 -8.57 -2.84
C GLN A 49 8.03 -7.38 -2.33
N HIS A 50 7.17 -6.89 -3.20
CA HIS A 50 6.35 -5.71 -2.97
C HIS A 50 4.97 -5.95 -3.55
N TYR A 51 3.94 -5.70 -2.75
CA TYR A 51 2.57 -5.59 -3.23
C TYR A 51 2.15 -4.13 -3.15
N CYS A 52 1.73 -3.58 -4.28
CA CYS A 52 1.24 -2.22 -4.39
C CYS A 52 -0.23 -2.26 -4.79
N CYS A 53 -1.06 -1.53 -4.06
CA CYS A 53 -2.47 -1.38 -4.38
C CYS A 53 -2.86 0.09 -4.40
N LYS A 54 -3.77 0.40 -5.33
CA LYS A 54 -4.43 1.70 -5.42
C LYS A 54 -5.90 1.54 -5.02
N PHE A 55 -6.39 2.45 -4.20
CA PHE A 55 -7.81 2.52 -3.87
C PHE A 55 -8.55 3.21 -5.01
N GLU A 56 -9.38 2.46 -5.73
CA GLU A 56 -10.20 2.95 -6.84
C GLU A 56 -11.60 2.32 -6.78
N ASN A 57 -12.64 3.11 -7.07
CA ASN A 57 -14.03 2.64 -7.14
C ASN A 57 -14.52 1.86 -5.89
N GLY A 58 -14.01 2.21 -4.70
CA GLY A 58 -14.40 1.56 -3.45
C GLY A 58 -13.69 0.23 -3.16
N THR A 59 -12.70 -0.16 -3.97
CA THR A 59 -11.89 -1.37 -3.77
C THR A 59 -10.40 -1.10 -3.99
N PHE A 60 -9.55 -2.06 -3.62
CA PHE A 60 -8.13 -2.04 -3.96
C PHE A 60 -7.88 -2.82 -5.24
N ALA A 61 -7.22 -2.17 -6.20
CA ALA A 61 -6.67 -2.81 -7.39
C ALA A 61 -5.15 -2.91 -7.24
N PHE A 62 -4.59 -4.08 -7.55
CA PHE A 62 -3.14 -4.23 -7.65
C PHE A 62 -2.60 -3.37 -8.79
N VAL A 63 -1.49 -2.69 -8.52
CA VAL A 63 -0.76 -1.89 -9.51
C VAL A 63 0.67 -2.39 -9.60
N GLU A 64 1.25 -2.29 -10.79
CA GLU A 64 2.62 -2.70 -11.01
C GLU A 64 3.58 -1.63 -10.48
N GLY A 65 4.46 -2.04 -9.57
CA GLY A 65 5.50 -1.19 -9.02
C GLY A 65 5.00 -0.07 -8.11
N PHE A 66 5.94 0.78 -7.68
CA PHE A 66 5.63 1.93 -6.83
C PHE A 66 5.00 3.05 -7.67
N PRO A 67 3.97 3.73 -7.15
CA PRO A 67 3.38 4.87 -7.85
C PRO A 67 4.40 6.00 -7.97
N ALA A 68 4.46 6.64 -9.13
CA ALA A 68 5.20 7.89 -9.27
C ALA A 68 4.59 8.94 -8.33
N PHE A 69 5.45 9.68 -7.62
CA PHE A 69 5.02 10.84 -6.85
C PHE A 69 4.78 12.01 -7.82
N ASN A 70 3.66 11.95 -8.55
CA ASN A 70 3.26 13.07 -9.38
C ASN A 70 2.52 14.12 -8.56
N SER A 71 2.91 15.35 -8.86
CA SER A 71 2.68 16.57 -8.10
C SER A 71 1.33 17.21 -8.38
#